data_AF-A0A0G1FM74-F1
#
_entry.id   AF-A0A0G1FM74-F1
#
_cell.length_a   1.000
_cell.length_b   1.000
_cell.length_c   1.000
_cell.angle_alpha   90.00
_cell.angle_beta   90.00
_cell.angle_gamma   90.00
#
_symmetry.space_group_name_H-M   'P 1'
#
loop_
_entity.id
_entity.type
_entity.pdbx_description
1 polymer ?
#
loop_
_entity_poly.entity_id
_entity_poly.type
_entity_poly.pdbx_seq_one_letter_code
_entity_poly.pdbx_strand_id
1 'polypeptide(L)'
;MFDAIINILNSIRDFIYYESGTQFIFNLKWVGGVFSLIFGGFIIILIIKLGIVDGWFKNAGNFLLTQAFPKRHLNKSWQKILNRLAKNDEDGLRLALIEADNLFDDLLKQMRLPGESMADRLKYINSSQVSNIDEIWTAHKLRNQIVHNHEYPVTKSEMEFGVKAYEKALKELEFID
;
A
#
# COMPACT_ATOMS: atom_id res chain seq x y z
N MET A 1 -19.94 -56.06 -8.81
CA MET A 1 -19.53 -54.64 -8.68
C MET A 1 -20.20 -53.76 -9.73
N PHE A 2 -20.13 -54.15 -11.02
CA PHE A 2 -20.80 -53.42 -12.10
C PHE A 2 -22.33 -53.36 -11.94
N ASP A 3 -22.99 -54.47 -11.62
CA ASP A 3 -24.45 -54.50 -11.43
C ASP A 3 -24.94 -53.68 -10.24
N ALA A 4 -24.12 -53.58 -9.18
CA ALA A 4 -24.42 -52.72 -8.04
C ALA A 4 -24.39 -51.23 -8.43
N ILE A 5 -23.43 -50.83 -9.27
CA ILE A 5 -23.32 -49.47 -9.80
C ILE A 5 -24.51 -49.17 -10.73
N ILE A 6 -24.87 -50.10 -11.61
CA ILE A 6 -26.03 -49.97 -12.52
C ILE A 6 -27.33 -49.83 -11.72
N ASN A 7 -27.52 -50.63 -10.66
CA ASN A 7 -28.71 -50.55 -9.81
C ASN A 7 -28.78 -49.23 -9.05
N ILE A 8 -27.66 -48.73 -8.51
CA ILE A 8 -27.61 -47.41 -7.87
C ILE A 8 -27.95 -46.29 -8.86
N LEU A 9 -27.39 -46.34 -10.07
CA LEU A 9 -27.68 -45.36 -11.12
C LEU A 9 -29.16 -45.39 -11.55
N ASN A 10 -29.75 -46.58 -11.69
CA ASN A 10 -31.17 -46.73 -12.01
C ASN A 10 -32.05 -46.20 -10.87
N SER A 11 -31.73 -46.49 -9.61
CA SER A 11 -32.46 -45.94 -8.47
C SER A 11 -32.36 -44.41 -8.38
N ILE A 12 -31.20 -43.83 -8.67
CA ILE A 12 -31.02 -42.37 -8.74
C ILE A 12 -31.85 -41.79 -9.89
N ARG A 13 -31.80 -42.41 -11.08
CA ARG A 13 -32.59 -41.98 -12.25
C ARG A 13 -34.08 -42.02 -11.94
N ASP A 14 -34.56 -43.11 -11.36
CA ASP A 14 -35.98 -43.30 -11.10
C ASP A 14 -36.46 -42.36 -9.98
N PHE A 15 -35.64 -42.15 -8.94
CA PHE A 15 -35.87 -41.13 -7.93
C PHE A 15 -35.97 -39.73 -8.55
N ILE A 16 -35.02 -39.35 -9.42
CA ILE A 16 -35.07 -38.06 -10.13
C ILE A 16 -36.31 -37.98 -11.00
N TYR A 17 -36.67 -39.01 -11.79
CA TYR A 17 -37.83 -38.95 -12.68
C TYR A 17 -39.16 -38.86 -11.92
N TYR A 18 -39.31 -39.60 -10.82
CA TYR A 18 -40.57 -39.67 -10.07
C TYR A 18 -40.75 -38.50 -9.09
N GLU A 19 -39.66 -38.05 -8.45
CA GLU A 19 -39.68 -36.90 -7.53
C GLU A 19 -39.43 -35.57 -8.24
N SER A 20 -39.08 -35.54 -9.54
CA SER A 20 -38.97 -34.30 -10.34
C SER A 20 -40.31 -33.61 -10.65
N GLY A 21 -41.34 -33.84 -9.83
CA GLY A 21 -42.46 -32.92 -9.73
C GLY A 21 -41.93 -31.49 -9.61
N THR A 22 -42.59 -30.55 -10.30
CA THR A 22 -42.19 -29.13 -10.36
C THR A 22 -41.82 -28.54 -9.00
N GLN A 23 -42.45 -29.04 -7.92
CA GLN A 23 -42.19 -28.66 -6.53
C GLN A 23 -40.79 -29.03 -6.00
N PHE A 24 -40.26 -30.23 -6.30
CA PHE A 24 -38.93 -30.64 -5.82
C PHE A 24 -37.82 -29.83 -6.49
N ILE A 25 -37.91 -29.65 -7.81
CA ILE A 25 -36.96 -28.83 -8.57
C ILE A 25 -37.05 -27.35 -8.14
N PHE A 26 -38.27 -26.86 -7.84
CA PHE A 26 -38.47 -25.51 -7.31
C PHE A 26 -37.81 -25.34 -5.93
N ASN A 27 -38.00 -26.30 -5.02
CA ASN A 27 -37.38 -26.28 -3.70
C ASN A 27 -35.85 -26.35 -3.77
N LEU A 28 -35.29 -27.15 -4.69
CA LEU A 28 -33.84 -27.29 -4.86
C LEU A 28 -33.17 -25.98 -5.30
N LYS A 29 -33.85 -25.18 -6.13
CA LYS A 29 -33.35 -23.85 -6.55
C LYS A 29 -33.20 -22.89 -5.37
N TRP A 30 -34.18 -22.85 -4.47
CA TRP A 30 -34.13 -22.01 -3.27
C TRP A 30 -33.03 -22.45 -2.31
N VAL A 31 -32.88 -23.76 -2.12
CA VAL A 31 -31.80 -24.33 -1.32
C VAL A 31 -30.43 -23.92 -1.89
N GLY A 32 -30.23 -24.06 -3.20
CA GLY A 32 -29.01 -23.61 -3.87
C GLY A 32 -28.72 -22.12 -3.72
N GLY A 33 -29.76 -21.27 -3.80
CA GLY A 33 -29.64 -19.83 -3.58
C GLY A 33 -29.16 -19.48 -2.17
N VAL A 34 -29.72 -20.14 -1.15
CA VAL A 34 -29.31 -19.95 0.25
C VAL A 34 -27.88 -20.40 0.47
N PHE A 35 -27.49 -21.57 -0.05
CA PHE A 35 -26.10 -22.04 0.04
C PHE A 35 -25.13 -21.08 -0.65
N SER A 36 -25.49 -20.55 -1.82
CA SER A 36 -24.66 -19.57 -2.54
C SER A 36 -24.41 -18.30 -1.73
N LEU A 37 -25.44 -17.78 -1.04
CA LEU A 37 -25.29 -16.61 -0.17
C LEU A 37 -24.37 -16.91 1.04
N ILE A 38 -24.50 -18.08 1.65
CA ILE A 38 -23.66 -18.50 2.78
C ILE A 38 -22.20 -18.63 2.33
N PHE A 39 -21.94 -19.34 1.22
CA PHE A 39 -20.59 -19.49 0.69
C PHE A 39 -20.01 -18.15 0.22
N GLY A 40 -20.82 -17.28 -0.40
CA GLY A 40 -20.40 -15.93 -0.78
C GLY A 40 -19.99 -15.09 0.43
N GLY A 41 -20.80 -15.06 1.49
CA GLY A 41 -20.46 -14.39 2.74
C GLY A 41 -19.22 -14.97 3.41
N PHE A 42 -19.08 -16.30 3.42
CA PHE A 42 -17.90 -16.96 3.95
C PHE A 42 -16.62 -16.61 3.17
N ILE A 43 -16.70 -16.56 1.84
CA ILE A 43 -15.61 -16.11 0.98
C ILE A 43 -15.23 -14.66 1.31
N ILE A 44 -16.20 -13.76 1.45
CA ILE A 44 -15.94 -12.35 1.83
C ILE A 44 -15.20 -12.28 3.18
N ILE A 45 -15.66 -13.03 4.19
CA ILE A 45 -15.02 -13.08 5.51
C ILE A 45 -13.58 -13.63 5.42
N LEU A 46 -13.34 -14.66 4.60
CA LEU A 46 -12.00 -15.20 4.38
C LEU A 46 -11.08 -14.18 3.72
N ILE A 47 -11.55 -13.45 2.70
CA ILE A 47 -10.74 -12.43 2.02
C ILE A 47 -10.35 -11.31 3.00
N ILE A 48 -11.26 -10.90 3.90
CA ILE A 48 -10.98 -9.91 4.96
C ILE A 48 -9.98 -10.47 5.98
N LYS A 49 -10.20 -11.68 6.50
CA LYS A 49 -9.34 -12.28 7.55
C LYS A 49 -7.93 -12.63 7.06
N LEU A 50 -7.77 -12.90 5.77
CA LEU A 50 -6.48 -13.17 5.14
C LEU A 50 -5.71 -11.88 4.78
N GLY A 51 -6.26 -10.69 5.03
CA GLY A 51 -5.59 -9.42 4.76
C GLY A 51 -5.36 -9.11 3.27
N ILE A 52 -6.01 -9.85 2.37
CA ILE A 52 -5.86 -9.69 0.91
C ILE A 52 -6.45 -8.35 0.44
N VAL A 53 -7.53 -7.91 1.10
CA VAL A 53 -8.25 -6.66 0.78
C VAL A 53 -7.40 -5.41 1.04
N ASP A 54 -6.54 -5.44 2.07
CA ASP A 54 -5.76 -4.27 2.49
C ASP A 54 -4.78 -3.83 1.40
N GLY A 55 -4.15 -4.78 0.71
CA GLY A 55 -3.27 -4.49 -0.42
C GLY A 55 -4.02 -3.95 -1.64
N TRP A 56 -5.23 -4.43 -1.89
CA TRP A 56 -6.05 -4.01 -3.03
C TRP A 56 -6.66 -2.61 -2.86
N PHE A 57 -7.20 -2.28 -1.67
CA PHE A 57 -7.76 -0.94 -1.41
C PHE A 57 -6.69 0.14 -1.35
N LYS A 58 -5.53 -0.15 -0.75
CA LYS A 58 -4.37 0.76 -0.75
C LYS A 58 -3.85 0.99 -2.18
N ASN A 59 -3.83 -0.03 -3.04
CA ASN A 59 -3.41 0.08 -4.44
C ASN A 59 -4.44 0.77 -5.36
N ALA A 60 -5.74 0.56 -5.15
CA ALA A 60 -6.80 1.17 -5.95
C ALA A 60 -6.93 2.68 -5.71
N GLY A 61 -6.79 3.14 -4.45
CA GLY A 61 -6.69 4.56 -4.13
C GLY A 61 -5.43 5.21 -4.74
N ASN A 62 -4.32 4.48 -4.74
CA ASN A 62 -3.07 4.96 -5.33
C ASN A 62 -3.11 5.01 -6.86
N PHE A 63 -3.93 4.22 -7.56
CA PHE A 63 -4.07 4.30 -9.02
C PHE A 63 -4.62 5.68 -9.47
N LEU A 64 -5.55 6.25 -8.72
CA LEU A 64 -6.07 7.61 -8.94
C LEU A 64 -5.06 8.70 -8.58
N LEU A 65 -4.15 8.44 -7.62
CA LEU A 65 -3.07 9.37 -7.22
C LEU A 65 -1.83 9.28 -8.12
N THR A 66 -1.53 8.11 -8.69
CA THR A 66 -0.37 7.87 -9.57
C THR A 66 -0.47 8.56 -10.93
N GLN A 67 -1.63 9.07 -11.31
CA GLN A 67 -1.80 9.82 -12.55
C GLN A 67 -1.45 11.31 -12.43
N ALA A 68 -1.21 11.86 -11.21
CA ALA A 68 -1.19 13.31 -11.04
C ALA A 68 -0.26 13.87 -9.95
N PHE A 69 0.98 13.41 -9.83
CA PHE A 69 2.04 14.28 -9.30
C PHE A 69 2.91 14.80 -10.46
N PRO A 70 2.44 15.81 -11.22
CA PRO A 70 3.27 16.40 -12.26
C PRO A 70 4.57 16.92 -11.61
N LYS A 71 5.72 16.68 -12.24
CA LYS A 71 7.06 17.15 -11.82
C LYS A 71 7.06 18.60 -11.28
N ARG A 72 6.21 19.46 -11.87
CA ARG A 72 5.95 20.84 -11.42
C ARG A 72 5.44 20.97 -9.97
N HIS A 73 4.61 20.06 -9.48
CA HIS A 73 4.12 20.04 -8.10
C HIS A 73 5.22 19.61 -7.11
N LEU A 74 6.07 18.65 -7.49
CA LEU A 74 7.22 18.25 -6.69
C LEU A 74 8.21 19.39 -6.56
N ASN A 75 8.59 20.05 -7.66
CA ASN A 75 9.46 21.23 -7.63
C ASN A 75 8.88 22.35 -6.73
N LYS A 76 7.58 22.63 -6.81
CA LYS A 76 6.95 23.64 -5.93
C LYS A 76 6.99 23.25 -4.45
N SER A 77 6.75 21.98 -4.15
CA SER A 77 6.77 21.47 -2.77
C SER A 77 8.19 21.50 -2.22
N TRP A 78 9.17 21.11 -3.03
CA TRP A 78 10.58 21.17 -2.71
C TRP A 78 11.06 22.60 -2.43
N GLN A 79 10.67 23.56 -3.27
CA GLN A 79 10.99 24.98 -3.04
C GLN A 79 10.41 25.51 -1.71
N LYS A 80 9.23 25.04 -1.29
CA LYS A 80 8.69 25.40 0.03
C LYS A 80 9.54 24.84 1.18
N ILE A 81 10.07 23.62 1.04
CA ILE A 81 10.99 23.01 2.01
C ILE A 81 12.27 23.85 2.12
N LEU A 82 12.89 24.20 0.99
CA LEU A 82 14.09 25.04 0.95
C LEU A 82 13.85 26.43 1.58
N ASN A 83 12.70 27.05 1.31
CA ASN A 83 12.35 28.34 1.91
C ASN A 83 12.21 28.28 3.43
N ARG A 84 11.74 27.16 3.99
CA ARG A 84 11.69 26.97 5.46
C ARG A 84 13.08 26.78 6.03
N LEU A 85 13.91 25.97 5.37
CA LEU A 85 15.30 25.75 5.74
C LEU A 85 16.10 27.07 5.77
N ALA A 86 15.79 27.99 4.84
CA ALA A 86 16.44 29.31 4.76
C ALA A 86 16.06 30.27 5.88
N LYS A 87 14.84 30.20 6.42
CA LYS A 87 14.34 31.11 7.47
C LYS A 87 15.00 30.89 8.84
N ASN A 88 15.60 29.72 9.05
CA ASN A 88 16.39 29.39 10.23
C ASN A 88 15.64 29.52 11.57
N ASP A 89 14.32 29.34 11.54
CA ASP A 89 13.50 29.16 12.74
C ASP A 89 13.39 27.67 13.09
N GLU A 90 13.43 27.35 14.38
CA GLU A 90 13.52 25.96 14.86
C GLU A 90 12.38 25.07 14.36
N ASP A 91 11.15 25.59 14.39
CA ASP A 91 9.96 24.89 13.93
C ASP A 91 9.97 24.70 12.41
N GLY A 92 10.39 25.71 11.65
CA GLY A 92 10.58 25.65 10.21
C GLY A 92 11.65 24.63 9.80
N LEU A 93 12.74 24.53 10.57
CA LEU A 93 13.79 23.54 10.38
C LEU A 93 13.29 22.11 10.63
N ARG A 94 12.55 21.86 11.72
CA ARG A 94 11.89 20.57 11.98
C ARG A 94 10.95 20.19 10.86
N LEU A 95 10.08 21.13 10.49
CA LEU A 95 9.05 20.91 9.48
C LEU A 95 9.67 20.66 8.10
N ALA A 96 10.77 21.34 7.76
CA ALA A 96 11.48 21.12 6.51
C ALA A 96 11.96 19.67 6.37
N LEU A 97 12.56 19.09 7.42
CA LEU A 97 13.02 17.69 7.38
C LEU A 97 11.84 16.72 7.31
N ILE A 98 10.79 16.94 8.10
CA ILE A 98 9.59 16.08 8.11
C ILE A 98 8.89 16.09 6.74
N GLU A 99 8.73 17.26 6.13
CA GLU A 99 8.14 17.39 4.80
C GLU A 99 9.02 16.77 3.71
N ALA A 100 10.35 16.89 3.81
CA ALA A 100 11.27 16.23 2.88
C ALA A 100 11.17 14.70 2.93
N ASP A 101 11.14 14.13 4.14
CA ASP A 101 10.97 12.69 4.37
C ASP A 101 9.62 12.19 3.83
N ASN A 102 8.53 12.91 4.11
CA ASN A 102 7.20 12.58 3.59
C ASN A 102 7.14 12.62 2.06
N LEU A 103 7.73 13.65 1.45
CA LEU A 103 7.75 13.79 -0.01
C LEU A 103 8.51 12.63 -0.67
N PHE A 104 9.63 12.24 -0.07
CA PHE A 104 10.41 11.10 -0.54
C PHE A 104 9.65 9.78 -0.36
N ASP A 105 9.00 9.56 0.78
CA ASP A 105 8.18 8.37 1.01
C ASP A 105 7.02 8.24 0.00
N ASP A 106 6.36 9.35 -0.32
CA ASP A 106 5.30 9.37 -1.33
C ASP A 106 5.83 8.99 -2.72
N LEU A 107 7.06 9.37 -3.04
CA LEU A 107 7.74 8.93 -4.26
C LEU A 107 8.05 7.43 -4.23
N LEU A 108 8.51 6.89 -3.09
CA LEU A 108 8.72 5.44 -2.94
C LEU A 108 7.43 4.64 -3.15
N LYS A 109 6.30 5.17 -2.65
CA LYS A 109 4.97 4.60 -2.90
C LYS A 109 4.59 4.68 -4.38
N GLN A 110 4.90 5.78 -5.07
CA GLN A 110 4.67 5.92 -6.51
C GLN A 110 5.49 4.93 -7.33
N MET A 111 6.72 4.63 -6.90
CA MET A 111 7.57 3.58 -7.48
C MET A 111 7.04 2.16 -7.21
N ARG A 112 5.92 2.02 -6.47
CA ARG A 112 5.27 0.75 -6.10
C ARG A 112 6.17 -0.18 -5.28
N LEU A 113 7.07 0.39 -4.48
CA LEU A 113 7.90 -0.39 -3.57
C LEU A 113 7.03 -0.94 -2.43
N PRO A 114 7.13 -2.24 -2.11
CA PRO A 114 6.32 -2.86 -1.07
C PRO A 114 6.81 -2.47 0.33
N GLY A 115 5.92 -2.58 1.32
CA GLY A 115 6.21 -2.28 2.73
C GLY A 115 5.20 -1.32 3.36
N GLU A 116 5.01 -1.43 4.68
CA GLU A 116 4.08 -0.58 5.42
C GLU A 116 4.72 0.77 5.76
N SER A 117 5.98 0.74 6.22
CA SER A 117 6.75 1.93 6.57
C SER A 117 7.68 2.39 5.45
N MET A 118 8.15 3.63 5.55
CA MET A 118 9.21 4.16 4.68
C MET A 118 10.49 3.32 4.79
N ALA A 119 10.84 2.88 6.00
CA ALA A 119 11.98 2.00 6.25
C ALA A 119 11.83 0.65 5.50
N ASP A 120 10.63 0.10 5.40
CA ASP A 120 10.41 -1.13 4.62
C ASP A 120 10.60 -0.89 3.13
N ARG A 121 10.09 0.23 2.60
CA ARG A 121 10.27 0.61 1.20
C ARG A 121 11.73 0.90 0.84
N LEU A 122 12.48 1.55 1.73
CA LEU A 122 13.91 1.86 1.54
C LEU A 122 14.79 0.61 1.36
N LYS A 123 14.40 -0.55 1.93
CA LYS A 123 15.15 -1.81 1.77
C LYS A 123 15.21 -2.30 0.32
N TYR A 124 14.32 -1.82 -0.54
CA TYR A 124 14.26 -2.19 -1.95
C TYR A 124 15.08 -1.26 -2.86
N ILE A 125 15.62 -0.17 -2.32
CA ILE A 125 16.54 0.72 -3.03
C ILE A 125 17.97 0.32 -2.69
N ASN A 126 18.82 0.27 -3.72
CA ASN A 126 20.25 0.01 -3.55
C ASN A 126 21.09 1.18 -4.06
N SER A 127 22.40 1.13 -3.77
CA SER A 127 23.38 2.15 -4.13
C SER A 127 23.55 2.37 -5.63
N SER A 128 23.11 1.43 -6.48
CA SER A 128 23.14 1.61 -7.93
C SER A 128 22.02 2.51 -8.45
N GLN A 129 20.92 2.66 -7.69
CA GLN A 129 19.79 3.54 -8.04
C GLN A 129 19.91 4.90 -7.38
N VAL A 130 20.38 4.93 -6.13
CA VAL A 130 20.55 6.16 -5.35
C VAL A 130 21.89 6.07 -4.62
N SER A 131 22.83 6.92 -5.01
CA SER A 131 24.22 6.83 -4.56
C SER A 131 24.39 7.11 -3.07
N ASN A 132 23.44 7.82 -2.45
CA ASN A 132 23.49 8.27 -1.07
C ASN A 132 22.45 7.61 -0.15
N ILE A 133 22.13 6.33 -0.40
CA ILE A 133 21.12 5.60 0.37
C ILE A 133 21.37 5.59 1.90
N ASP A 134 22.63 5.55 2.33
CA ASP A 134 22.99 5.58 3.76
C ASP A 134 22.69 6.94 4.42
N GLU A 135 22.86 8.03 3.68
CA GLU A 135 22.49 9.38 4.13
C GLU A 135 20.98 9.48 4.31
N ILE A 136 20.20 8.89 3.40
CA ILE A 136 18.73 8.84 3.48
C ILE A 136 18.27 8.06 4.71
N TRP A 137 18.89 6.92 5.00
CA TRP A 137 18.61 6.17 6.23
C TRP A 137 18.90 6.99 7.48
N THR A 138 19.98 7.79 7.46
CA THR A 138 20.35 8.67 8.57
C THR A 138 19.34 9.80 8.73
N ALA A 139 18.94 10.43 7.62
CA ALA A 139 17.92 11.48 7.60
C ALA A 139 16.56 10.97 8.12
N HIS A 140 16.14 9.77 7.73
CA HIS A 140 14.90 9.15 8.18
C HIS A 140 14.92 8.88 9.71
N LYS A 141 16.04 8.40 10.24
CA LYS A 141 16.23 8.23 11.69
C LYS A 141 16.17 9.55 12.43
N LEU A 142 16.85 10.58 11.93
CA LEU A 142 16.83 11.93 12.49
C LEU A 142 15.40 12.48 12.54
N ARG A 143 14.65 12.33 11.44
CA ARG A 143 13.24 12.71 11.38
C ARG A 143 12.40 11.98 12.45
N ASN A 144 12.60 10.68 12.63
CA ASN A 144 11.90 9.91 13.65
C ASN A 144 12.21 10.42 15.07
N GLN A 145 13.47 10.78 15.34
CA GLN A 145 13.85 11.35 16.63
C GLN A 145 13.14 12.68 16.90
N ILE A 146 13.07 13.58 15.92
CA ILE A 146 12.39 14.88 16.05
C ILE A 146 10.89 14.72 16.33
N VAL A 147 10.24 13.78 15.65
CA VAL A 147 8.79 13.58 15.78
C VAL A 147 8.42 12.93 17.12
N HIS A 148 9.28 12.05 17.65
CA HIS A 148 9.02 11.39 18.93
C HIS A 148 9.55 12.17 20.15
N ASN A 149 10.55 13.03 19.96
CA ASN A 149 11.17 13.81 21.03
C ASN A 149 11.07 15.31 20.74
N HIS A 150 10.08 15.96 21.37
CA HIS A 150 9.86 17.42 21.25
C HIS A 150 11.01 18.25 21.84
N GLU A 151 11.77 17.70 22.79
CA GLU A 151 12.93 18.36 23.41
C GLU A 151 14.24 18.12 22.63
N TYR A 152 14.19 17.42 21.49
CA TYR A 152 15.37 17.19 20.68
C TYR A 152 15.95 18.54 20.21
N PRO A 153 17.24 18.84 20.51
CA PRO A 153 17.86 20.07 20.11
C PRO A 153 18.07 20.08 18.59
N VAL A 154 17.36 20.96 17.90
CA VAL A 154 17.42 21.04 16.44
C VAL A 154 18.57 21.95 16.04
N THR A 155 19.58 21.39 15.38
CA THR A 155 20.62 22.21 14.76
C THR A 155 20.34 22.39 13.27
N LYS A 156 20.63 23.59 12.76
CA LYS A 156 20.49 23.89 11.33
C LYS A 156 21.29 22.92 10.47
N SER A 157 22.52 22.61 10.88
CA SER A 157 23.42 21.72 10.13
C SER A 157 22.85 20.32 9.97
N GLU A 158 22.24 19.74 11.01
CA GLU A 158 21.62 18.41 10.92
C GLU A 158 20.39 18.41 10.01
N MET A 159 19.55 19.45 10.10
CA MET A 159 18.37 19.56 9.23
C MET A 159 18.77 19.79 7.77
N GLU A 160 19.77 20.63 7.52
CA GLU A 160 20.32 20.85 6.18
C GLU A 160 20.93 19.57 5.63
N PHE A 161 21.65 18.79 6.43
CA PHE A 161 22.15 17.48 6.03
C PHE A 161 21.01 16.54 5.61
N GLY A 162 19.99 16.39 6.46
CA GLY A 162 18.86 15.50 6.17
C GLY A 162 18.09 15.92 4.93
N VAL A 163 17.79 17.21 4.76
CA VAL A 163 17.10 17.73 3.57
C VAL A 163 17.95 17.53 2.30
N LYS A 164 19.26 17.79 2.36
CA LYS A 164 20.17 17.58 1.22
C LYS A 164 20.31 16.12 0.82
N ALA A 165 20.24 15.19 1.78
CA ALA A 165 20.25 13.76 1.48
C ALA A 165 19.06 13.38 0.59
N TYR A 166 17.85 13.85 0.92
CA TYR A 166 16.68 13.67 0.06
C TYR A 166 16.81 14.44 -1.26
N GLU A 167 17.35 15.67 -1.25
CA GLU A 167 17.55 16.46 -2.47
C GLU A 167 18.36 15.70 -3.53
N LYS A 168 19.50 15.14 -3.10
CA LYS A 168 20.40 14.41 -3.97
C LYS A 168 19.72 13.21 -4.60
N ALA A 169 18.99 12.43 -3.80
CA ALA A 169 18.22 11.30 -4.28
C ALA A 169 17.12 11.71 -5.27
N LEU A 170 16.39 12.79 -4.98
CA LEU A 170 15.34 13.30 -5.87
C LEU A 170 15.89 13.77 -7.21
N LYS A 171 17.09 14.37 -7.23
CA LYS A 171 17.80 14.76 -8.47
C LYS A 171 18.29 13.56 -9.27
N GLU A 172 18.92 12.58 -8.61
CA GLU A 172 19.39 11.35 -9.26
C GLU A 172 18.25 10.55 -9.89
N LEU A 173 17.06 10.60 -9.28
CA LEU A 173 15.85 9.98 -9.79
C LEU A 173 15.05 10.88 -10.77
N GLU A 174 15.60 12.05 -11.16
CA GLU A 174 15.04 13.03 -12.12
C GLU A 174 13.69 13.67 -11.74
N PHE A 175 13.29 13.59 -10.47
CA PHE A 175 12.01 14.13 -9.97
C PHE A 175 12.04 15.63 -9.69
N ILE A 176 13.22 16.18 -9.43
CA ILE A 176 13.48 17.62 -9.32
C ILE A 176 14.69 17.99 -10.17
N ASP A 177 14.79 19.26 -10.52
CA ASP A 177 15.90 19.79 -11.33
C ASP A 177 17.05 20.34 -10.46
#